data_AF-A0A0F5JGZ4-F1
#
_entry.id   AF-A0A0F5JGZ4-F1
#
_cell.length_a   1.000
_cell.length_b   1.000
_cell.length_c   1.000
_cell.angle_alpha   90.00
_cell.angle_beta   90.00
_cell.angle_gamma   90.00
#
_symmetry.space_group_name_H-M   'P 1'
#
loop_
_entity.id
_entity.type
_entity.pdbx_description
1 polymer ?
#
loop_
_entity_poly.entity_id
_entity_poly.type
_entity_poly.pdbx_seq_one_letter_code
_entity_poly.pdbx_strand_id
1 'polypeptide(L)'
;MLTKSINEELLVKELVQGSQDAFQAIFMHYYPKVHNFVYGLVKSQQDAEDITQEVFSKVWGSRSMFADVRNLGAYLFILSKNTTFNFLEARQIRIERLNEKPFEEEAHDSPDEDLIAKDLQLLIDMVVANMPPQRKLIYQLSREAGLSNAEIAEKLDLSKKTVENHLNLALKELRKILLYLLILYLC
;
A
#
# COMPACT_ATOMS: atom_id res chain seq x y z
N MET A 1 4.04 11.90 24.08
CA MET A 1 5.47 12.20 24.33
C MET A 1 6.08 12.78 23.07
N LEU A 2 6.87 13.83 23.23
CA LEU A 2 7.46 14.73 22.24
C LEU A 2 7.87 14.11 20.89
N THR A 3 7.18 14.47 19.80
CA THR A 3 7.71 14.37 18.43
C THR A 3 8.80 15.43 18.26
N LYS A 4 10.00 15.09 18.71
CA LYS A 4 11.20 15.89 18.41
C LYS A 4 11.35 15.89 16.88
N SER A 5 11.11 17.03 16.24
CA SER A 5 11.32 17.20 14.80
C SER A 5 12.77 16.84 14.49
N ILE A 6 12.98 15.73 13.80
CA ILE A 6 14.29 15.32 13.34
C ILE A 6 14.68 16.17 12.13
N ASN A 7 15.94 16.57 12.04
CA ASN A 7 16.43 17.22 10.83
C ASN A 7 16.73 16.15 9.78
N GLU A 8 15.70 15.78 9.01
CA GLU A 8 15.78 14.70 8.03
C GLU A 8 16.85 14.94 6.97
N GLU A 9 17.02 16.18 6.52
CA GLU A 9 18.00 16.53 5.49
C GLU A 9 19.44 16.25 5.98
N LEU A 10 19.73 16.62 7.24
CA LEU A 10 21.03 16.33 7.85
C LEU A 10 21.24 14.83 8.03
N LEU A 11 20.24 14.12 8.57
CA LEU A 11 20.33 12.68 8.80
C LEU A 11 20.50 11.90 7.49
N VAL A 12 19.83 12.32 6.41
CA VAL A 12 20.01 11.71 5.08
C VAL A 12 21.42 11.94 4.56
N LYS A 13 21.96 13.16 4.68
CA LYS A 13 23.36 13.46 4.28
C LYS A 13 24.36 12.59 5.03
N GLU A 14 24.20 12.44 6.33
CA GLU A 14 25.08 11.61 7.16
C GLU A 14 24.89 10.11 6.88
N LEU A 15 23.65 9.66 6.61
CA LEU A 15 23.34 8.29 6.22
C LEU A 15 24.05 7.92 4.91
N VAL A 16 24.05 8.81 3.90
CA VAL A 16 24.76 8.60 2.63
C VAL A 16 26.25 8.41 2.85
N GLN A 17 26.83 9.10 3.85
CA GLN A 17 28.23 8.94 4.25
C GLN A 17 28.49 7.67 5.09
N GLY A 18 27.46 6.89 5.40
CA GLY A 18 27.58 5.66 6.18
C GLY A 18 27.53 5.84 7.69
N SER A 19 27.01 6.96 8.19
CA SER A 19 26.83 7.19 9.63
C SER A 19 25.80 6.20 10.20
N GLN A 20 26.25 5.35 11.12
CA GLN A 20 25.39 4.43 11.86
C GLN A 20 24.45 5.18 12.82
N ASP A 21 24.93 6.27 13.43
CA ASP A 21 24.13 7.09 14.33
C ASP A 21 22.95 7.75 13.59
N ALA A 22 23.21 8.22 12.36
CA ALA A 22 22.15 8.78 11.51
C ALA A 22 21.11 7.72 11.13
N PHE A 23 21.56 6.51 10.78
CA PHE A 23 20.66 5.39 10.54
C PHE A 23 19.83 5.03 11.78
N GLN A 24 20.46 4.96 12.95
CA GLN A 24 19.77 4.68 14.21
C GLN A 24 18.71 5.74 14.53
N ALA A 25 19.02 7.02 14.32
CA ALA A 25 18.05 8.10 14.52
C ALA A 25 16.85 7.99 13.57
N ILE A 26 17.09 7.70 12.29
CA ILE A 26 16.04 7.44 11.29
C ILE A 26 15.21 6.23 11.70
N PHE A 27 15.85 5.13 12.07
CA PHE A 27 15.20 3.90 12.50
C PHE A 27 14.28 4.16 13.69
N MET A 28 14.78 4.76 14.76
CA MET A 28 13.99 5.02 15.97
C MET A 28 12.79 5.94 15.70
N HIS A 29 12.94 6.89 14.77
CA HIS A 29 11.84 7.79 14.39
C HIS A 29 10.76 7.10 13.54
N TYR A 30 11.19 6.31 12.56
CA TYR A 30 10.29 5.78 11.53
C TYR A 30 9.82 4.34 11.78
N TYR A 31 10.49 3.59 12.65
CA TYR A 31 10.16 2.18 12.90
C TYR A 31 8.70 2.00 13.35
N PRO A 32 8.17 2.74 14.35
CA PRO A 32 6.77 2.55 14.77
C PRO A 32 5.78 2.83 13.63
N LYS A 33 6.07 3.83 12.80
CA LYS A 33 5.22 4.22 11.66
C LYS A 33 5.20 3.14 10.58
N VAL A 34 6.38 2.65 10.20
CA VAL A 34 6.52 1.58 9.21
C VAL A 34 5.90 0.29 9.73
N HIS A 35 6.21 -0.10 10.97
CA HIS A 35 5.67 -1.31 11.58
C HIS A 35 4.15 -1.28 11.63
N ASN A 36 3.54 -0.20 12.12
CA ASN A 36 2.08 -0.10 12.21
C ASN A 36 1.40 -0.13 10.84
N PHE A 37 2.02 0.51 9.84
CA PHE A 37 1.53 0.45 8.46
C PHE A 37 1.56 -0.98 7.90
N VAL A 38 2.69 -1.67 8.05
CA VAL A 38 2.84 -3.06 7.59
C VAL A 38 1.88 -3.98 8.34
N TYR A 39 1.79 -3.85 9.66
CA TYR A 39 0.87 -4.63 10.51
C TYR A 39 -0.59 -4.44 10.09
N GLY A 40 -1.00 -3.21 9.76
CA GLY A 40 -2.33 -2.93 9.25
C GLY A 40 -2.67 -3.69 7.96
N LEU A 41 -1.66 -4.07 7.17
CA LEU A 41 -1.82 -4.82 5.92
C LEU A 41 -1.72 -6.33 6.08
N VAL A 42 -0.81 -6.82 6.93
CA VAL A 42 -0.54 -8.27 7.07
C VAL A 42 -1.23 -8.92 8.27
N LYS A 43 -1.69 -8.11 9.23
CA LYS A 43 -2.41 -8.53 10.45
C LYS A 43 -1.71 -9.61 11.30
N SER A 44 -0.39 -9.75 11.11
CA SER A 44 0.47 -10.72 11.78
C SER A 44 1.65 -9.96 12.38
N GLN A 45 1.83 -10.07 13.70
CA GLN A 45 2.89 -9.36 14.42
C GLN A 45 4.28 -9.79 13.92
N GLN A 46 4.48 -11.10 13.76
CA GLN A 46 5.74 -11.67 13.28
C GLN A 46 6.06 -11.20 11.86
N ASP A 47 5.10 -11.30 10.93
CA ASP A 47 5.32 -10.88 9.54
C ASP A 47 5.57 -9.36 9.47
N ALA A 48 4.89 -8.57 10.31
CA ALA A 48 5.09 -7.13 10.35
C ALA A 48 6.49 -6.74 10.84
N GLU A 49 7.01 -7.43 11.85
CA GLU A 49 8.38 -7.24 12.34
C GLU A 49 9.40 -7.60 11.26
N ASP A 50 9.27 -8.77 10.62
CA ASP A 50 10.19 -9.26 9.60
C ASP A 50 10.24 -8.31 8.37
N ILE A 51 9.07 -7.91 7.86
CA ILE A 51 8.98 -6.98 6.73
C ILE A 51 9.55 -5.61 7.11
N THR A 52 9.28 -5.13 8.34
CA THR A 52 9.83 -3.85 8.81
C THR A 52 11.35 -3.91 8.86
N GLN A 53 11.93 -4.99 9.37
CA GLN A 53 13.38 -5.20 9.36
C GLN A 53 13.94 -5.25 7.94
N GLU A 54 13.24 -5.90 7.00
CA GLU A 54 13.63 -5.93 5.59
C GLU A 54 13.66 -4.52 4.98
N VAL A 55 12.65 -3.68 5.28
CA VAL A 55 12.60 -2.28 4.83
C VAL A 55 13.83 -1.51 5.29
N PHE A 56 14.16 -1.56 6.58
CA PHE A 56 15.31 -0.82 7.10
C PHE A 56 16.65 -1.41 6.64
N SER A 57 16.70 -2.72 6.40
CA SER A 57 17.86 -3.37 5.77
C SER A 57 18.08 -2.85 4.34
N LYS A 58 17.01 -2.68 3.56
CA LYS A 58 17.07 -2.06 2.23
C LYS A 58 17.48 -0.59 2.29
N VAL A 59 17.00 0.17 3.28
CA VAL A 59 17.44 1.57 3.49
C VAL A 59 18.95 1.62 3.70
N TRP A 60 19.49 0.79 4.60
CA TRP A 60 20.94 0.74 4.83
C TRP A 60 21.72 0.27 3.60
N GLY A 61 21.25 -0.76 2.92
CA GLY A 61 21.89 -1.34 1.73
C GLY A 61 21.91 -0.39 0.53
N SER A 62 20.87 0.43 0.37
CA SER A 62 20.72 1.40 -0.74
C SER A 62 21.06 2.85 -0.35
N ARG A 63 21.65 3.07 0.82
CA ARG A 63 21.94 4.39 1.40
C ARG A 63 22.66 5.36 0.46
N SER A 64 23.52 4.87 -0.45
CA SER A 64 24.22 5.71 -1.42
C SER A 64 23.28 6.39 -2.43
N MET A 65 22.10 5.81 -2.69
CA MET A 65 21.08 6.39 -3.57
C MET A 65 20.22 7.45 -2.88
N PHE A 66 20.41 7.68 -1.57
CA PHE A 66 19.61 8.64 -0.81
C PHE A 66 20.04 10.09 -1.02
N ALA A 67 21.13 10.35 -1.75
CA ALA A 67 21.61 11.70 -2.04
C ALA A 67 20.55 12.61 -2.71
N ASP A 68 19.63 12.02 -3.48
CA ASP A 68 18.55 12.74 -4.19
C ASP A 68 17.18 12.66 -3.48
N VAL A 69 17.10 12.02 -2.30
CA VAL A 69 15.83 11.82 -1.59
C VAL A 69 15.43 13.11 -0.88
N ARG A 70 14.45 13.82 -1.45
CA ARG A 70 13.90 15.06 -0.89
C ARG A 70 12.92 14.86 0.28
N ASN A 71 12.33 13.67 0.39
CA ASN A 71 11.37 13.34 1.44
C ASN A 71 11.55 11.88 1.87
N LEU A 72 12.16 11.69 3.05
CA LEU A 72 12.50 10.37 3.57
C LEU A 72 11.24 9.57 3.92
N GLY A 73 10.24 10.21 4.53
CA GLY A 73 8.97 9.58 4.87
C GLY A 73 8.23 9.01 3.65
N ALA A 74 8.17 9.77 2.55
CA ALA A 74 7.55 9.32 1.31
C ALA A 74 8.31 8.14 0.67
N TYR A 75 9.64 8.17 0.74
CA TYR A 75 10.47 7.06 0.27
C TYR A 75 10.22 5.79 1.09
N LEU A 76 10.29 5.90 2.42
CA LEU A 76 10.05 4.79 3.33
C LEU A 76 8.66 4.19 3.11
N PHE A 77 7.64 5.02 2.93
CA PHE A 77 6.30 4.55 2.60
C PHE A 77 6.28 3.70 1.31
N ILE A 78 6.87 4.19 0.22
CA ILE A 78 6.89 3.45 -1.05
C ILE A 78 7.62 2.12 -0.87
N LEU A 79 8.76 2.14 -0.17
CA LEU A 79 9.57 0.95 0.10
C LEU A 79 8.82 -0.07 0.96
N SER A 80 8.16 0.37 2.03
CA SER A 80 7.35 -0.48 2.92
C SER A 80 6.18 -1.10 2.19
N LYS A 81 5.44 -0.30 1.41
CA LYS A 81 4.31 -0.79 0.61
C LYS A 81 4.76 -1.85 -0.39
N ASN A 82 5.80 -1.56 -1.16
CA ASN A 82 6.30 -2.50 -2.17
C ASN A 82 6.84 -3.79 -1.51
N THR A 83 7.57 -3.67 -0.40
CA THR A 83 8.08 -4.85 0.33
C THR A 83 6.93 -5.70 0.89
N THR A 84 5.91 -5.07 1.46
CA THR A 84 4.72 -5.77 1.98
C THR A 84 3.96 -6.48 0.85
N PHE A 85 3.74 -5.82 -0.29
CA PHE A 85 3.03 -6.43 -1.41
C PHE A 85 3.80 -7.59 -2.03
N ASN A 86 5.12 -7.47 -2.18
CA ASN A 86 5.95 -8.59 -2.63
C ASN A 86 5.87 -9.78 -1.67
N PHE A 87 5.85 -9.52 -0.35
CA PHE A 87 5.66 -10.57 0.66
C PHE A 87 4.30 -11.25 0.51
N LEU A 88 3.21 -10.48 0.39
CA LEU A 88 1.86 -11.01 0.24
C LEU A 88 1.69 -11.81 -1.06
N GLU A 89 2.27 -11.34 -2.17
CA GLU A 89 2.30 -12.08 -3.44
C GLU A 89 3.05 -13.41 -3.29
N ALA A 90 4.24 -13.39 -2.69
CA ALA A 90 5.00 -14.61 -2.43
C ALA A 90 4.27 -15.59 -1.49
N ARG A 91 3.56 -15.06 -0.48
CA ARG A 91 2.71 -15.84 0.43
C ARG A 91 1.54 -16.47 -0.33
N GLN A 92 0.85 -15.71 -1.16
CA GLN A 92 -0.25 -16.20 -1.98
C GLN A 92 0.21 -17.32 -2.94
N ILE A 93 1.31 -17.12 -3.66
CA ILE A 93 1.87 -18.16 -4.54
C ILE A 93 2.30 -19.39 -3.73
N ARG A 94 2.79 -19.21 -2.49
CA ARG A 94 3.11 -20.33 -1.60
C ARG A 94 1.84 -21.08 -1.17
N ILE A 95 0.79 -20.36 -0.80
CA ILE A 95 -0.52 -20.92 -0.44
C ILE A 95 -1.11 -21.67 -1.63
N GLU A 96 -1.13 -21.10 -2.83
CA GLU A 96 -1.62 -21.74 -4.05
C GLU A 96 -0.84 -23.01 -4.41
N ARG A 97 0.47 -23.02 -4.18
CA ARG A 97 1.30 -24.23 -4.36
C ARG A 97 1.09 -25.29 -3.29
N LEU A 98 0.58 -24.91 -2.12
CA LEU A 98 0.29 -25.82 -1.00
C LEU A 98 -1.17 -26.29 -1.00
N ASN A 99 -2.10 -25.52 -1.57
CA ASN A 99 -3.55 -25.72 -1.51
C ASN A 99 -4.13 -26.31 -2.80
N GLU A 100 -3.84 -27.58 -3.08
CA GLU A 100 -4.75 -28.46 -3.83
C GLU A 100 -6.05 -28.80 -3.04
N LYS A 101 -6.40 -28.04 -1.97
CA LYS A 101 -7.69 -28.13 -1.27
C LYS A 101 -8.16 -26.76 -0.77
N PRO A 102 -9.48 -26.52 -0.67
CA PRO A 102 -10.04 -25.19 -0.38
C PRO A 102 -9.78 -24.80 1.07
N PHE A 103 -9.35 -23.56 1.28
CA PHE A 103 -9.14 -22.98 2.60
C PHE A 103 -10.43 -22.28 3.07
N GLU A 104 -10.91 -22.64 4.27
CA GLU A 104 -11.98 -21.92 4.97
C GLU A 104 -11.35 -20.69 5.65
N GLU A 105 -11.83 -19.49 5.33
CA GLU A 105 -11.45 -18.26 6.02
C GLU A 105 -12.19 -18.19 7.37
N GLU A 106 -11.46 -18.30 8.47
CA GLU A 106 -11.96 -17.91 9.79
C GLU A 106 -11.96 -16.38 9.89
N ALA A 107 -13.13 -15.77 9.72
CA ALA A 107 -13.36 -14.36 9.96
C ALA A 107 -13.44 -14.09 11.48
N HIS A 108 -12.47 -13.34 12.00
CA HIS A 108 -12.59 -12.70 13.30
C HIS A 108 -13.16 -11.29 13.09
N ASP A 109 -14.48 -11.14 13.15
CA ASP A 109 -15.15 -9.83 13.09
C ASP A 109 -15.10 -9.14 14.46
N SER A 110 -14.36 -8.03 14.56
CA SER A 110 -14.47 -7.06 15.65
C SER A 110 -15.43 -5.91 15.25
N PRO A 111 -16.31 -5.41 16.14
CA PRO A 111 -17.22 -4.29 15.86
C PRO A 111 -16.52 -3.00 15.37
N ASP A 112 -15.25 -2.81 15.73
CA ASP A 112 -14.44 -1.66 15.28
C ASP A 112 -13.99 -1.81 13.81
N GLU A 113 -13.86 -3.03 13.31
CA GLU A 113 -13.44 -3.32 11.93
C GLU A 113 -14.58 -3.06 10.93
N ASP A 114 -15.81 -3.32 11.33
CA ASP A 114 -17.02 -2.99 10.57
C ASP A 114 -17.19 -1.49 10.31
N LEU A 115 -16.82 -0.65 11.29
CA LEU A 115 -16.93 0.80 11.17
C LEU A 115 -15.87 1.34 10.21
N ILE A 116 -14.63 0.86 10.33
CA ILE A 116 -13.52 1.22 9.44
C ILE A 116 -13.80 0.76 8.00
N ALA A 117 -14.36 -0.44 7.83
CA ALA A 117 -14.76 -0.97 6.53
C ALA A 117 -15.85 -0.11 5.87
N LYS A 118 -16.85 0.35 6.64
CA LYS A 118 -17.90 1.26 6.16
C LYS A 118 -17.36 2.62 5.74
N ASP A 119 -16.48 3.21 6.53
CA ASP A 119 -15.86 4.51 6.20
C ASP A 119 -14.99 4.40 4.95
N LEU A 120 -14.24 3.30 4.80
CA LEU A 120 -13.45 3.01 3.62
C LEU A 120 -14.31 2.81 2.37
N GLN A 121 -15.42 2.07 2.49
CA GLN A 121 -16.36 1.86 1.41
C GLN A 121 -17.00 3.18 0.96
N LEU A 122 -17.43 4.02 1.89
CA LEU A 122 -18.00 5.33 1.60
C LEU A 122 -17.02 6.24 0.85
N LEU A 123 -15.74 6.18 1.21
CA LEU A 123 -14.67 6.86 0.48
C LEU A 123 -14.51 6.35 -0.95
N ILE A 124 -14.43 5.02 -1.13
CA ILE A 124 -14.37 4.40 -2.46
C ILE A 124 -15.55 4.86 -3.31
N ASP A 125 -16.76 4.83 -2.76
CA ASP A 125 -17.98 5.24 -3.44
C ASP A 125 -17.92 6.71 -3.87
N MET A 126 -17.42 7.61 -3.02
CA MET A 126 -17.21 9.01 -3.36
C MET A 126 -16.18 9.19 -4.49
N VAL A 127 -15.09 8.42 -4.51
CA VAL A 127 -14.11 8.49 -5.62
C VAL A 127 -14.76 8.03 -6.92
N VAL A 128 -15.42 6.88 -6.89
CA VAL A 128 -16.08 6.27 -8.05
C VAL A 128 -17.17 7.19 -8.59
N ALA A 129 -17.93 7.86 -7.72
CA ALA A 129 -18.95 8.82 -8.11
C ALA A 129 -18.39 10.02 -8.90
N ASN A 130 -17.14 10.43 -8.62
CA ASN A 130 -16.48 11.56 -9.27
C ASN A 130 -15.66 11.17 -10.52
N MET A 131 -15.60 9.89 -10.86
CA MET A 131 -14.92 9.44 -12.07
C MET A 131 -15.69 9.88 -13.34
N PRO A 132 -15.01 10.04 -14.49
CA PRO A 132 -15.68 10.22 -15.76
C PRO A 132 -16.73 9.12 -16.01
N PRO A 133 -17.91 9.44 -16.59
CA PRO A 133 -19.05 8.52 -16.65
C PRO A 133 -18.72 7.13 -17.21
N GLN A 134 -17.93 7.09 -18.29
CA GLN A 134 -17.52 5.84 -18.93
C GLN A 134 -16.58 5.01 -18.05
N ARG A 135 -15.66 5.66 -17.33
CA ARG A 135 -14.76 5.00 -16.39
C ARG A 135 -15.51 4.42 -15.20
N LYS A 136 -16.42 5.22 -14.63
CA LYS A 136 -17.32 4.79 -13.54
C LYS A 136 -18.09 3.54 -13.96
N LEU A 137 -18.80 3.60 -15.09
CA LEU A 137 -19.59 2.47 -15.61
C LEU A 137 -18.74 1.20 -15.79
N ILE A 138 -17.57 1.32 -16.41
CA ILE A 138 -16.65 0.18 -16.62
C ILE A 138 -16.20 -0.41 -15.27
N TYR A 139 -15.87 0.43 -14.29
CA TYR A 139 -15.48 -0.02 -12.96
C TYR A 139 -16.61 -0.78 -12.26
N GLN A 140 -17.84 -0.26 -12.30
CA GLN A 140 -19.01 -0.91 -11.68
C GLN A 140 -19.34 -2.25 -12.34
N LEU A 141 -19.31 -2.33 -13.67
CA LEU A 141 -19.51 -3.59 -14.39
C LEU A 141 -18.47 -4.65 -14.00
N SER A 142 -17.22 -4.24 -13.79
CA SER A 142 -16.16 -5.15 -13.35
C SER A 142 -16.28 -5.55 -11.89
N ARG A 143 -16.57 -4.61 -10.98
CA ARG A 143 -16.47 -4.82 -9.53
C ARG A 143 -17.79 -5.24 -8.87
N GLU A 144 -18.91 -4.67 -9.29
CA GLU A 144 -20.23 -4.95 -8.73
C GLU A 144 -20.91 -6.09 -9.49
N ALA A 145 -20.82 -6.08 -10.83
CA ALA A 145 -21.46 -7.10 -11.68
C ALA A 145 -20.55 -8.28 -12.04
N GLY A 146 -19.26 -8.23 -11.65
CA GLY A 146 -18.32 -9.34 -11.83
C GLY A 146 -17.95 -9.67 -13.28
N LEU A 147 -18.21 -8.77 -14.23
CA LEU A 147 -17.97 -9.01 -15.65
C LEU A 147 -16.47 -8.96 -15.98
N SER A 148 -16.04 -9.85 -16.87
CA SER A 148 -14.70 -9.84 -17.44
C SER A 148 -14.50 -8.66 -18.39
N ASN A 149 -13.24 -8.29 -18.62
CA ASN A 149 -12.91 -7.21 -19.56
C ASN A 149 -13.43 -7.47 -20.98
N ALA A 150 -13.56 -8.75 -21.37
CA ALA A 150 -14.08 -9.14 -22.68
C ALA A 150 -15.60 -8.92 -22.76
N GLU A 151 -16.34 -9.33 -21.73
CA GLU A 151 -17.80 -9.13 -21.66
C GLU A 151 -18.15 -7.64 -21.58
N ILE A 152 -17.37 -6.84 -20.85
CA ILE A 152 -17.55 -5.38 -20.79
C ILE A 152 -17.27 -4.73 -22.15
N ALA A 153 -16.22 -5.18 -22.84
CA ALA A 153 -15.85 -4.68 -24.15
C ALA A 153 -16.97 -4.95 -25.17
N GLU A 154 -17.52 -6.16 -25.20
CA GLU A 154 -18.65 -6.53 -26.04
C GLU A 154 -19.91 -5.73 -25.68
N LYS A 155 -20.24 -5.63 -24.39
CA LYS A 155 -21.44 -4.96 -23.90
C LYS A 155 -21.46 -3.45 -24.19
N LEU A 156 -20.29 -2.82 -24.25
CA LEU A 156 -20.15 -1.37 -24.44
C LEU A 156 -19.67 -0.98 -25.85
N ASP A 157 -19.48 -1.96 -26.74
CA ASP A 157 -18.89 -1.77 -28.08
C ASP A 157 -17.52 -1.05 -28.02
N LEU A 158 -16.64 -1.55 -27.14
CA LEU A 158 -15.29 -1.03 -26.92
C LEU A 158 -14.24 -2.11 -27.20
N SER A 159 -13.00 -1.68 -27.40
CA SER A 159 -11.88 -2.64 -27.39
C SER A 159 -11.58 -3.09 -25.95
N LYS A 160 -11.18 -4.36 -25.77
CA LYS A 160 -10.68 -4.87 -24.49
C LYS A 160 -9.57 -4.01 -23.89
N LYS A 161 -8.68 -3.47 -24.74
CA LYS A 161 -7.60 -2.55 -24.33
C LYS A 161 -8.13 -1.22 -23.79
N THR A 162 -9.22 -0.71 -24.34
CA THR A 162 -9.90 0.49 -23.83
C THR A 162 -10.47 0.23 -22.44
N VAL A 163 -11.13 -0.92 -22.24
CA VAL A 163 -11.65 -1.35 -20.93
C VAL A 163 -10.53 -1.45 -19.89
N GLU A 164 -9.43 -2.14 -20.23
CA GLU A 164 -8.24 -2.24 -19.37
C GLU A 164 -7.66 -0.88 -19.00
N ASN A 165 -7.55 0.04 -19.96
CA ASN A 165 -7.08 1.40 -19.70
C ASN A 165 -7.99 2.16 -18.72
N HIS A 166 -9.31 2.07 -18.89
CA HIS A 166 -10.25 2.69 -17.96
C HIS A 166 -10.14 2.10 -16.55
N LEU A 167 -10.02 0.78 -16.43
CA LEU A 167 -9.83 0.11 -15.13
C LEU A 167 -8.51 0.50 -14.47
N ASN A 168 -7.42 0.57 -15.24
CA ASN A 168 -6.13 1.03 -14.74
C ASN A 168 -6.18 2.47 -14.22
N LEU A 169 -6.88 3.36 -14.94
CA LEU A 169 -7.08 4.75 -14.50
C LEU A 169 -7.96 4.84 -13.25
N ALA A 170 -9.02 4.02 -13.15
CA ALA A 170 -9.88 3.96 -11.97
C ALA A 170 -9.10 3.52 -10.73
N LEU A 171 -8.31 2.45 -10.86
CA LEU A 171 -7.44 1.95 -9.78
C LEU A 171 -6.37 2.98 -9.39
N LYS A 172 -5.85 3.75 -10.33
CA LYS A 172 -4.88 4.82 -10.05
C LYS A 172 -5.50 5.92 -9.19
N GLU A 173 -6.73 6.33 -9.45
CA GLU A 173 -7.44 7.35 -8.67
C GLU A 173 -7.78 6.86 -7.26
N LEU A 174 -8.28 5.61 -7.15
CA LEU A 174 -8.54 4.97 -5.86
C LEU A 174 -7.27 4.88 -5.00
N ARG A 175 -6.16 4.40 -5.59
CA ARG A 175 -4.86 4.32 -4.91
C ARG A 175 -4.36 5.69 -4.43
N LYS A 176 -4.63 6.76 -5.18
CA LYS A 176 -4.21 8.12 -4.81
C LYS A 176 -4.92 8.59 -3.54
N ILE A 177 -6.20 8.28 -3.38
CA ILE A 177 -6.99 8.69 -2.21
C ILE A 177 -6.65 7.84 -1.00
N LEU A 178 -6.45 6.54 -1.18
CA LEU A 178 -5.88 5.68 -0.13
C LEU A 178 -4.50 6.19 0.32
N LEU A 179 -3.66 6.63 -0.61
CA LEU A 179 -2.36 7.22 -0.31
C LEU A 179 -2.50 8.50 0.53
N TYR A 180 -3.45 9.40 0.22
CA TYR A 180 -3.68 10.61 1.01
C TYR A 180 -4.19 10.32 2.42
N LEU A 181 -5.09 9.35 2.58
CA LEU A 181 -5.57 8.92 3.90
C LEU A 181 -4.45 8.34 4.74
N LEU A 182 -3.58 7.53 4.12
CA LEU A 182 -2.41 6.95 4.77
C LEU A 182 -1.36 8.02 5.12
N ILE A 183 -1.20 9.05 4.29
CA ILE A 183 -0.35 10.22 4.61
C ILE A 183 -0.94 10.99 5.81
N LEU A 184 -2.25 11.23 5.83
CA LEU A 184 -2.94 11.89 6.95
C LEU A 184 -2.83 11.10 8.27
N TYR A 185 -2.78 9.77 8.20
CA TYR A 185 -2.59 8.91 9.37
C TYR A 185 -1.14 8.84 9.90
N LEU A 186 -0.17 9.29 9.11
CA LEU A 186 1.28 9.21 9.44
C LEU A 186 1.90 10.57 9.80
N CYS A 187 1.18 11.67 9.58
CA CYS A 187 1.51 13.02 10.04
C CYS A 187 1.04 13.25 11.48
#